data_AF-A0A2U0TKB8-F1
#
_entry.id   AF-A0A2U0TKB8-F1
#
_cell.length_a   1.000
_cell.length_b   1.000
_cell.length_c   1.000
_cell.angle_alpha   90.00
_cell.angle_beta   90.00
_cell.angle_gamma   90.00
#
_symmetry.space_group_name_H-M   'P 1'
#
loop_
_entity.id
_entity.type
_entity.pdbx_description
1 polymer ?
#
loop_
_entity_poly.entity_id
_entity_poly.type
_entity_poly.pdbx_seq_one_letter_code
_entity_poly.pdbx_strand_id
1 'polypeptide(L)' 'MKKIKDLTVTVTYTVDLYDVEVSEKVYDDLNALADKGRVNCDLMNLDEQVCTGFEWLSDHIHESDACDWNYEVDME' A
#
# COMPACT_ATOMS: atom_id res chain seq x y z
N MET A 1 30.76 20.71 2.24
CA MET A 1 29.66 19.87 2.75
C MET A 1 28.48 20.77 3.09
N LYS A 2 27.24 20.31 2.87
CA LYS A 2 26.01 21.05 3.20
C LYS A 2 25.19 20.26 4.23
N LYS A 3 24.32 20.93 4.99
CA LYS A 3 23.39 20.33 5.95
C LYS A 3 21.95 20.57 5.48
N ILE A 4 21.11 19.54 5.54
CA ILE A 4 19.66 19.63 5.34
C ILE A 4 19.04 19.88 6.72
N LYS A 5 18.11 20.83 6.82
CA LYS A 5 17.38 21.10 8.07
C LYS A 5 16.21 20.14 8.20
N ASP A 6 15.36 20.13 7.18
CA ASP A 6 14.15 19.31 7.12
C ASP A 6 14.09 18.62 5.75
N LEU A 7 13.76 17.33 5.76
CA LEU A 7 13.66 16.50 4.57
C LEU A 7 12.41 15.63 4.70
N THR A 8 11.48 15.81 3.76
CA THR A 8 10.32 14.93 3.61
C THR A 8 10.49 14.15 2.31
N VAL A 9 10.35 12.83 2.40
CA VAL A 9 10.40 11.93 1.24
C VAL A 9 9.14 11.09 1.25
N THR A 10 8.38 11.17 0.17
CA THR A 10 7.27 10.27 -0.11
C THR A 10 7.73 9.27 -1.15
N VAL A 11 7.61 7.98 -0.84
CA VAL A 11 7.85 6.89 -1.77
C VAL A 11 6.52 6.27 -2.13
N THR A 12 6.24 6.17 -3.42
CA THR A 12 5.10 5.42 -3.94
C THR A 12 5.62 4.36 -4.89
N TYR A 13 5.23 3.11 -4.66
CA TYR A 13 5.49 2.00 -5.55
C TYR A 13 4.16 1.42 -6.04
N THR A 14 4.13 0.98 -7.29
CA THR A 14 2.92 0.43 -7.92
C THR A 14 3.19 -0.98 -8.43
N VAL A 15 2.34 -1.91 -8.02
CA VAL A 15 2.36 -3.32 -8.44
C VAL A 15 1.06 -3.59 -9.19
N ASP A 16 1.18 -4.03 -10.44
CA ASP A 16 0.06 -4.46 -11.26
C ASP A 16 0.05 -6.00 -11.32
N LEU A 17 -1.05 -6.59 -10.87
CA LEU A 17 -1.28 -8.03 -10.95
C LEU A 17 -2.43 -8.31 -11.93
N TYR A 18 -2.26 -9.36 -12.73
CA TYR A 18 -3.26 -9.79 -13.71
C TYR A 18 -3.64 -11.26 -13.47
N ASP A 19 -4.93 -11.58 -13.61
CA ASP A 19 -5.47 -12.95 -13.54
C ASP A 19 -5.14 -13.69 -12.24
N VAL A 20 -5.29 -13.01 -11.09
CA VAL A 20 -5.05 -13.58 -9.76
C VAL A 20 -6.33 -14.19 -9.19
N GLU A 21 -6.26 -15.48 -8.86
CA GLU A 21 -7.34 -16.17 -8.15
C GLU A 21 -7.22 -15.93 -6.63
N VAL A 22 -8.31 -15.52 -6.00
CA VAL A 22 -8.40 -15.28 -4.56
C VAL A 22 -9.68 -15.90 -3.99
N SER A 23 -9.72 -16.10 -2.68
CA SER A 23 -10.95 -16.54 -2.01
C SER A 23 -12.02 -15.44 -2.02
N GLU A 24 -13.30 -15.83 -1.93
CA GLU A 24 -14.44 -14.89 -1.87
C GLU A 24 -14.25 -13.83 -0.79
N LYS A 25 -13.78 -14.23 0.41
CA LYS A 25 -13.52 -13.28 1.49
C LYS A 25 -12.44 -12.25 1.12
N VAL A 26 -11.33 -12.69 0.53
CA VAL A 26 -10.25 -11.77 0.12
C VAL A 26 -10.77 -10.80 -0.95
N TYR A 27 -11.55 -11.29 -1.91
CA TYR A 27 -12.16 -10.45 -2.94
C TYR A 27 -13.07 -9.36 -2.35
N ASP A 28 -13.96 -9.72 -1.42
CA ASP A 28 -14.86 -8.78 -0.77
C ASP A 28 -14.10 -7.74 0.08
N ASP A 29 -13.11 -8.18 0.85
CA ASP A 29 -12.25 -7.29 1.64
C ASP A 29 -11.48 -6.30 0.73
N LEU A 30 -10.91 -6.78 -0.39
CA LEU A 30 -10.20 -5.94 -1.36
C LEU A 30 -11.13 -4.90 -2.02
N ASN A 31 -12.36 -5.28 -2.34
CA ASN A 31 -13.37 -4.32 -2.85
C ASN A 31 -13.71 -3.25 -1.80
N ALA A 32 -13.91 -3.65 -0.54
CA ALA A 32 -14.17 -2.70 0.54
C ALA A 32 -12.98 -1.75 0.80
N LEU A 33 -11.75 -2.22 0.57
CA LEU A 33 -10.54 -1.38 0.61
C LEU A 33 -10.49 -0.40 -0.58
N ALA A 34 -10.85 -0.86 -1.78
CA ALA A 34 -10.90 -0.01 -2.97
C ALA A 34 -11.89 1.16 -2.80
N ASP A 35 -13.06 0.91 -2.21
CA ASP A 35 -14.05 1.95 -1.91
C ASP A 35 -13.54 3.01 -0.91
N LYS A 36 -12.64 2.61 0.01
CA LYS A 36 -12.00 3.52 0.97
C LYS A 36 -10.85 4.34 0.34
N GLY A 37 -10.32 3.90 -0.81
CA GLY A 37 -9.22 4.54 -1.50
C GLY A 37 -7.87 4.31 -0.81
N ARG A 38 -7.09 5.38 -0.60
CA ARG A 38 -5.75 5.27 0.00
C ARG A 38 -5.87 5.01 1.50
N VAL A 39 -5.59 3.77 1.91
CA VAL A 39 -5.58 3.36 3.32
C VAL A 39 -4.14 3.38 3.82
N ASN A 40 -3.93 3.96 5.00
CA ASN A 40 -2.62 3.94 5.65
C ASN A 40 -2.56 2.77 6.63
N CYS A 41 -1.41 2.09 6.72
CA CYS A 41 -1.20 0.95 7.61
C CYS A 41 -1.06 1.37 9.09
N ASP A 42 -1.91 2.28 9.57
CA ASP A 42 -2.14 2.42 11.00
C ASP A 42 -2.97 1.20 11.43
N LEU A 43 -2.25 0.11 11.72
CA LEU A 43 -2.76 -1.20 12.17
C LEU A 43 -3.77 -1.11 13.33
N MET A 44 -3.83 0.03 14.01
CA MET A 44 -4.69 0.30 15.17
C MET A 44 -6.15 0.66 14.81
N ASN A 45 -6.45 1.02 13.55
CA ASN A 45 -7.79 1.48 13.12
C ASN A 45 -8.38 0.67 11.96
N LEU A 46 -7.79 -0.49 11.68
CA LEU A 46 -8.33 -1.42 10.69
C LEU A 46 -9.64 -2.02 11.20
N ASP A 47 -10.73 -1.76 10.46
CA ASP A 47 -12.00 -2.46 10.68
C ASP A 47 -11.73 -3.95 10.53
N GLU A 48 -12.20 -4.75 11.50
CA GLU A 48 -12.05 -6.20 11.54
C GLU A 48 -12.53 -6.86 10.23
N GLN A 49 -13.45 -6.19 9.53
CA GLN A 49 -13.99 -6.61 8.24
C GLN A 49 -12.99 -6.62 7.07
N VAL A 50 -11.88 -5.87 7.13
CA VAL A 50 -10.90 -5.81 6.00
C VAL A 50 -9.53 -6.41 6.35
N CYS A 51 -9.39 -7.04 7.51
CA CYS A 51 -8.12 -7.62 7.96
C CYS A 51 -7.56 -8.67 6.99
N THR A 52 -8.41 -9.53 6.41
CA THR A 52 -7.94 -10.60 5.52
C THR A 52 -7.45 -10.06 4.18
N GLY A 53 -8.11 -9.02 3.64
CA GLY A 53 -7.62 -8.32 2.44
C GLY A 53 -6.26 -7.67 2.67
N PHE A 54 -6.05 -7.06 3.83
CA PHE A 54 -4.76 -6.47 4.19
C PHE A 54 -3.65 -7.50 4.40
N GLU A 55 -3.94 -8.60 5.10
CA GLU A 55 -3.02 -9.73 5.24
C GLU A 55 -2.60 -10.26 3.87
N TRP A 56 -3.58 -10.45 2.97
CA TRP A 56 -3.31 -10.89 1.61
C TRP A 56 -2.40 -9.91 0.86
N LEU A 57 -2.69 -8.60 0.91
CA LEU A 57 -1.82 -7.58 0.27
C LEU A 57 -0.40 -7.62 0.85
N SER A 58 -0.26 -7.74 2.17
CA SER A 58 1.06 -7.81 2.82
C SER A 58 1.85 -9.06 2.45
N ASP A 59 1.17 -10.19 2.21
CA ASP A 59 1.80 -11.46 1.86
C ASP A 59 2.15 -11.57 0.37
N HIS A 60 1.47 -10.81 -0.50
CA HIS A 60 1.56 -10.96 -1.96
C HIS A 60 2.14 -9.75 -2.69
N ILE A 61 2.20 -8.58 -2.05
CA ILE A 61 2.67 -7.33 -2.65
C ILE A 61 3.89 -6.83 -1.89
N HIS A 62 5.04 -6.85 -2.56
CA HIS A 62 6.29 -6.34 -2.01
C HIS A 62 6.82 -5.19 -2.85
N GLU A 63 7.63 -4.34 -2.23
CA GLU A 63 8.35 -3.27 -2.94
C GLU A 63 9.17 -3.83 -4.12
N SER A 64 9.72 -5.04 -4.00
CA SER A 64 10.47 -5.70 -5.08
C SER A 64 9.63 -6.07 -6.30
N ASP A 65 8.31 -6.15 -6.13
CA ASP A 65 7.37 -6.52 -7.20
C ASP A 65 6.94 -5.29 -8.00
N ALA A 66 7.34 -4.09 -7.56
CA ALA A 66 6.92 -2.86 -8.18
C ALA A 66 7.56 -2.66 -9.56
N CYS A 67 6.69 -2.39 -10.52
CA CYS A 67 7.06 -2.04 -11.87
C CYS A 67 7.55 -0.59 -11.95
N ASP A 68 6.97 0.29 -11.13
CA ASP A 68 7.30 1.72 -11.08
C ASP A 68 7.56 2.18 -9.63
N TRP A 69 8.62 2.98 -9.48
CA TRP A 69 9.02 3.62 -8.23
C TRP A 69 9.09 5.13 -8.44
N ASN A 70 8.32 5.87 -7.64
CA ASN A 70 8.28 7.33 -7.72
C ASN A 70 8.71 7.95 -6.38
N TYR A 71 9.66 8.89 -6.46
CA TYR A 71 10.12 9.68 -5.32
C TYR A 71 9.62 11.11 -5.46
N GLU A 72 8.94 11.58 -4.41
CA GLU A 72 8.64 12.99 -4.21
C GLU A 72 9.48 13.49 -3.03
N VAL A 73 10.25 14.55 -3.27
CA VAL A 73 11.23 15.08 -2.31
C VAL A 73 10.98 16.56 -2.10
N ASP A 74 10.59 16.91 -0.89
CA ASP A 74 10.40 18.29 -0.44
C ASP A 74 11.48 18.68 0.58
N MET A 75 12.03 19.87 0.40
CA MET A 75 13.09 20.44 1.24
C MET A 75 12.76 21.90 1.61
N GLU A 76 12.85 22.23 2.90
CA GLU A 76 12.75 23.60 3.45
C GLU A 76 14.08 24.08 4.10
#